data_AF-A0A9D0YH35-F1
#
_entry.id   AF-A0A9D0YH35-F1
#
_cell.length_a   1.000
_cell.length_b   1.000
_cell.length_c   1.000
_cell.angle_alpha   90.00
_cell.angle_beta   90.00
_cell.angle_gamma   90.00
#
_symmetry.space_group_name_H-M   'P 1'
#
loop_
_entity.id
_entity.type
_entity.pdbx_description
1 polymer ?
#
loop_
_entity_poly.entity_id
_entity_poly.type
_entity_poly.pdbx_seq_one_letter_code
_entity_poly.pdbx_strand_id
1 'polypeptide(L)'
;MKTRVQEFIDRMDSQEYILTKDIGNYIIYSFLEIHRKGIPNIMSQTEFSETISRLLENWDVLPEHNDKCLLRKELLLIGQCLPYDEMVYPELVRNIAISWSASLVSEMVH
;
A
#
# COMPACT_ATOMS: atom_id res chain seq x y z
N MET A 1 32.48 -0.71 -10.57
CA MET A 1 31.78 -1.76 -9.81
C MET A 1 30.83 -1.05 -8.86
N LYS A 2 29.53 -1.38 -8.85
CA LYS A 2 28.58 -0.77 -7.91
C LYS A 2 28.82 -1.34 -6.51
N THR A 3 28.58 -0.54 -5.47
CA THR A 3 28.60 -1.01 -4.09
C THR A 3 27.26 -1.67 -3.76
N ARG A 4 27.21 -2.52 -2.74
CA ARG A 4 25.95 -3.13 -2.27
C ARG A 4 24.89 -2.10 -1.88
N VAL A 5 25.32 -0.93 -1.40
CA VAL A 5 24.42 0.20 -1.08
C VAL A 5 23.85 0.81 -2.34
N GLN A 6 24.67 1.01 -3.38
CA GLN A 6 24.19 1.53 -4.65
C GLN A 6 23.22 0.57 -5.32
N GLU A 7 23.51 -0.74 -5.30
CA GLU A 7 22.60 -1.77 -5.82
C GLU A 7 21.26 -1.78 -5.08
N PHE A 8 21.28 -1.54 -3.78
CA PHE A 8 20.06 -1.42 -2.98
C PHE A 8 19.24 -0.18 -3.34
N ILE A 9 19.89 1.00 -3.48
CA ILE A 9 19.24 2.25 -3.88
C ILE A 9 18.64 2.10 -5.28
N ASP A 10 19.41 1.60 -6.23
CA ASP A 10 18.94 1.39 -7.61
C ASP A 10 17.72 0.46 -7.66
N ARG A 11 17.66 -0.53 -6.76
CA ARG A 11 16.48 -1.40 -6.62
C ARG A 11 15.29 -0.66 -6.04
N MET A 12 15.47 0.17 -5.02
CA MET A 12 14.37 0.97 -4.46
C MET A 12 13.80 1.97 -5.46
N ASP A 13 14.65 2.48 -6.35
CA ASP A 13 14.25 3.42 -7.41
C ASP A 13 13.71 2.71 -8.66
N SER A 14 13.75 1.37 -8.69
CA SER A 14 13.21 0.61 -9.80
C SER A 14 11.68 0.73 -9.85
N GLN A 15 11.14 0.83 -11.07
CA GLN A 15 9.71 0.86 -11.30
C GLN A 15 9.01 -0.39 -10.75
N GLU A 16 9.67 -1.55 -10.82
CA GLU A 16 9.18 -2.81 -10.25
C GLU A 16 8.96 -2.69 -8.72
N TYR A 17 9.95 -2.16 -7.99
CA TYR A 17 9.83 -1.96 -6.55
C TYR A 17 8.76 -0.93 -6.20
N ILE A 18 8.72 0.19 -6.94
CA ILE A 18 7.71 1.24 -6.73
C ILE A 18 6.31 0.68 -6.89
N LEU A 19 6.05 -0.07 -7.97
CA LEU A 19 4.73 -0.68 -8.21
C LEU A 19 4.40 -1.75 -7.17
N THR A 20 5.38 -2.55 -6.75
CA THR A 20 5.19 -3.53 -5.66
C THR A 20 4.81 -2.84 -4.35
N LYS A 21 5.47 -1.73 -4.01
CA LYS A 21 5.17 -0.91 -2.85
C LYS A 21 3.76 -0.31 -2.95
N ASP A 22 3.38 0.19 -4.13
CA ASP A 22 2.06 0.77 -4.37
C ASP A 22 0.93 -0.26 -4.17
N ILE A 23 1.13 -1.52 -4.56
CA ILE A 23 0.18 -2.62 -4.28
C ILE A 23 -0.03 -2.76 -2.76
N GLY A 24 1.05 -2.88 -1.99
CA GLY A 24 0.96 -3.02 -0.53
C GLY A 24 0.31 -1.80 0.12
N ASN A 25 0.68 -0.60 -0.31
CA ASN A 25 0.13 0.66 0.19
C ASN A 25 -1.38 0.78 -0.03
N TYR A 26 -1.87 0.47 -1.23
CA TYR A 26 -3.30 0.50 -1.54
C TYR A 26 -4.10 -0.41 -0.60
N ILE A 27 -3.58 -1.61 -0.31
CA ILE A 27 -4.23 -2.61 0.54
C ILE A 27 -4.21 -2.18 2.01
N ILE A 28 -3.06 -1.72 2.52
CA ILE A 28 -2.91 -1.25 3.90
C ILE A 28 -3.81 -0.02 4.14
N TYR A 29 -3.82 0.92 3.20
CA TYR A 29 -4.68 2.10 3.28
C TYR A 29 -6.16 1.69 3.33
N SER A 30 -6.59 0.81 2.42
CA SER A 30 -7.96 0.31 2.38
C SER A 30 -8.37 -0.33 3.71
N PHE A 31 -7.49 -1.13 4.30
CA PHE A 31 -7.74 -1.75 5.60
C PHE A 31 -7.90 -0.70 6.72
N LEU A 32 -6.99 0.26 6.82
CA LEU A 32 -7.04 1.28 7.87
C LEU A 32 -8.28 2.17 7.74
N GLU A 33 -8.62 2.58 6.53
CA GLU A 33 -9.79 3.44 6.28
C GLU A 33 -11.11 2.77 6.69
N ILE A 34 -11.24 1.47 6.41
CA ILE A 34 -12.47 0.71 6.73
C ILE A 34 -12.52 0.29 8.20
N HIS A 35 -11.42 -0.24 8.74
CA HIS A 35 -11.43 -0.90 10.06
C HIS A 35 -11.01 0.02 11.20
N ARG A 36 -10.38 1.17 10.90
CA ARG A 36 -9.78 2.07 11.89
C ARG A 36 -10.10 3.53 11.56
N LYS A 37 -11.32 3.80 11.12
CA LYS A 37 -11.79 5.15 10.81
C LYS A 37 -11.48 6.13 11.96
N GLY A 38 -10.74 7.19 11.65
CA GLY A 38 -10.33 8.22 12.62
C GLY A 38 -8.97 7.97 13.30
N ILE A 39 -8.28 6.86 13.02
CA ILE A 39 -6.87 6.70 13.38
C ILE A 39 -6.01 7.37 12.31
N PRO A 40 -4.97 8.14 12.68
CA PRO A 40 -4.02 8.70 11.71
C PRO A 40 -3.46 7.61 10.79
N ASN A 41 -3.65 7.81 9.49
CA ASN A 41 -3.11 6.92 8.47
C ASN A 41 -1.67 7.33 8.14
N ILE A 42 -0.79 6.37 7.91
CA ILE A 42 0.61 6.61 7.50
C ILE A 42 0.69 7.27 6.13
N MET A 43 -0.37 7.15 5.33
CA MET A 43 -0.48 7.71 4.00
C MET A 43 -1.64 8.73 3.98
N SER A 44 -1.41 9.88 3.36
CA SER A 44 -2.43 10.89 3.10
C SER A 44 -3.39 10.47 1.97
N GLN A 45 -4.58 11.10 1.92
CA GLN A 45 -5.53 10.89 0.82
C GLN A 45 -4.92 11.23 -0.56
N THR A 46 -4.04 12.23 -0.63
CA THR A 46 -3.33 12.60 -1.85
C THR A 46 -2.41 11.48 -2.31
N GLU A 47 -1.55 10.97 -1.43
CA GLU A 47 -0.64 9.87 -1.74
C GLU A 47 -1.40 8.58 -2.12
N PHE A 48 -2.55 8.32 -1.50
CA PHE A 48 -3.42 7.22 -1.89
C PHE A 48 -3.96 7.40 -3.32
N SER A 49 -4.40 8.62 -3.66
CA SER A 49 -4.91 8.93 -4.99
C SER A 49 -3.82 8.78 -6.06
N GLU A 50 -2.61 9.23 -5.78
CA GLU A 50 -1.45 9.03 -6.65
C GLU A 50 -1.08 7.55 -6.81
N THR A 51 -1.16 6.78 -5.72
CA THR A 51 -0.94 5.34 -5.72
C THR A 51 -1.94 4.63 -6.65
N ILE A 52 -3.22 4.98 -6.55
CA ILE A 52 -4.26 4.46 -7.47
C ILE A 52 -3.92 4.79 -8.92
N SER A 53 -3.58 6.05 -9.22
CA SER A 53 -3.25 6.46 -10.59
C SER A 53 -2.08 5.66 -11.16
N ARG A 54 -0.98 5.51 -10.41
CA ARG A 54 0.19 4.72 -10.85
C ARG A 54 -0.16 3.26 -11.09
N LEU A 55 -0.94 2.64 -10.20
CA LEU A 55 -1.38 1.25 -10.38
C LEU A 55 -2.27 1.08 -11.62
N LEU A 56 -3.15 2.06 -11.89
CA LEU A 56 -4.05 2.02 -13.05
C LEU A 56 -3.29 2.22 -14.36
N GLU A 57 -2.37 3.20 -14.42
CA GLU A 57 -1.52 3.48 -15.58
C GLU A 57 -0.62 2.30 -15.95
N ASN A 58 -0.20 1.52 -14.96
CA ASN A 58 0.72 0.38 -15.13
C ASN A 58 0.01 -0.98 -15.02
N TRP A 59 -1.32 -1.02 -15.09
CA TRP A 59 -2.10 -2.24 -14.79
C TRP A 59 -1.63 -3.48 -15.55
N ASP A 60 -1.37 -3.33 -16.84
CA ASP A 60 -1.00 -4.45 -17.72
C ASP A 60 0.45 -4.93 -17.53
N VAL A 61 1.25 -4.19 -16.75
CA VAL A 61 2.68 -4.47 -16.48
C VAL A 61 3.00 -4.53 -14.99
N LEU A 62 1.98 -4.68 -14.14
CA LEU A 62 2.19 -4.80 -12.70
C LEU A 62 3.09 -6.00 -12.37
N PRO A 63 4.07 -5.83 -11.46
CA PRO A 63 4.97 -6.90 -11.07
C PRO A 63 4.21 -8.04 -10.39
N GLU A 64 4.83 -9.20 -10.28
CA GLU A 64 4.23 -10.31 -9.52
C GLU A 64 4.44 -10.08 -8.03
N HIS A 65 3.34 -9.99 -7.29
CA HIS A 65 3.35 -9.77 -5.85
C HIS A 65 2.25 -10.64 -5.23
N ASN A 66 2.52 -11.23 -4.06
CA ASN A 66 1.58 -12.15 -3.40
C ASN A 66 0.19 -11.50 -3.18
N ASP A 67 0.17 -10.21 -2.84
CA ASP A 67 -1.07 -9.50 -2.55
C ASP A 67 -1.72 -8.87 -3.81
N LYS A 68 -1.11 -9.02 -5.00
CA LYS A 68 -1.68 -8.50 -6.26
C LYS A 68 -3.07 -9.04 -6.55
N CYS A 69 -3.37 -10.27 -6.12
CA CYS A 69 -4.68 -10.91 -6.28
C CYS A 69 -5.82 -10.17 -5.54
N LEU A 70 -5.47 -9.32 -4.57
CA LEU A 70 -6.40 -8.52 -3.81
C LEU A 70 -6.80 -7.24 -4.56
N LEU A 71 -6.03 -6.80 -5.56
CA LEU A 71 -6.39 -5.63 -6.37
C LEU A 71 -7.70 -5.86 -7.12
N ARG A 72 -8.46 -4.77 -7.27
CA ARG A 72 -9.73 -4.73 -7.99
C ARG A 72 -9.68 -3.54 -8.95
N LYS A 73 -9.50 -3.81 -10.25
CA LYS A 73 -9.32 -2.76 -11.27
C LYS A 73 -10.51 -1.79 -11.30
N GLU A 74 -11.70 -2.33 -11.12
CA GLU A 74 -12.95 -1.58 -11.03
C GLU A 74 -12.98 -0.58 -9.89
N LEU A 75 -12.33 -0.87 -8.77
CA LEU A 75 -12.24 0.05 -7.62
C LEU A 75 -11.19 1.12 -7.85
N LEU A 76 -10.05 0.75 -8.45
CA LEU A 76 -9.03 1.71 -8.87
C LEU A 76 -9.62 2.75 -9.85
N LEU A 77 -10.43 2.30 -10.81
CA LEU A 77 -11.09 3.17 -11.79
C LEU A 77 -12.00 4.23 -11.18
N ILE A 78 -12.57 3.97 -10.01
CA ILE A 78 -13.47 4.88 -9.29
C ILE A 78 -12.83 5.50 -8.04
N GLY A 79 -11.53 5.28 -7.84
CA GLY A 79 -10.78 5.85 -6.72
C GLY A 79 -11.18 5.31 -5.34
N GLN A 80 -11.62 4.06 -5.25
CA GLN A 80 -12.16 3.48 -4.01
C GLN A 80 -11.26 2.42 -3.36
N CYS A 81 -11.39 2.32 -2.04
CA CYS A 81 -10.77 1.28 -1.22
C CYS A 81 -11.42 -0.10 -1.46
N LEU A 82 -10.66 -1.16 -1.20
CA LEU A 82 -11.15 -2.53 -1.23
C LEU A 82 -12.29 -2.71 -0.21
N PRO A 83 -13.49 -3.20 -0.60
CA PRO A 83 -14.59 -3.39 0.33
C PRO A 83 -14.23 -4.40 1.44
N TYR A 84 -14.92 -4.27 2.57
CA TYR A 84 -14.78 -5.18 3.71
C TYR A 84 -15.02 -6.64 3.30
N ASP A 85 -14.06 -7.51 3.61
CA ASP A 85 -14.23 -8.96 3.68
C ASP A 85 -13.12 -9.51 4.59
N GLU A 86 -13.50 -10.18 5.68
CA GLU A 86 -12.58 -10.79 6.64
C GLU A 86 -11.67 -11.86 6.01
N MET A 87 -12.04 -12.39 4.84
CA MET A 87 -11.24 -13.31 4.04
C MET A 87 -10.33 -12.62 3.01
N VAL A 88 -10.51 -11.30 2.76
CA VAL A 88 -9.74 -10.55 1.75
C VAL A 88 -8.40 -10.04 2.28
N TYR A 89 -8.22 -9.89 3.60
CA TYR A 89 -6.95 -9.41 4.16
C TYR A 89 -6.19 -10.53 4.89
N PRO A 90 -5.04 -10.98 4.37
CA PRO A 90 -4.16 -11.90 5.09
C PRO A 90 -3.81 -11.35 6.48
N GLU A 91 -3.67 -12.25 7.46
CA GLU A 91 -3.36 -11.87 8.85
C GLU A 91 -2.13 -10.96 8.95
N LEU A 92 -1.12 -11.22 8.11
CA LEU A 92 0.09 -10.41 8.01
C LEU A 92 -0.20 -8.94 7.69
N VAL A 93 -1.06 -8.67 6.69
CA VAL A 93 -1.43 -7.32 6.27
C VAL A 93 -2.12 -6.58 7.42
N ARG A 94 -3.04 -7.27 8.11
CA ARG A 94 -3.74 -6.70 9.28
C ARG A 94 -2.77 -6.34 10.39
N ASN A 95 -1.84 -7.23 10.72
CA ASN A 95 -0.86 -7.03 11.77
C ASN A 95 0.10 -5.87 11.45
N ILE A 96 0.56 -5.77 10.20
CA ILE A 96 1.42 -4.66 9.74
C ILE A 96 0.66 -3.34 9.83
N ALA A 97 -0.56 -3.27 9.29
CA ALA A 97 -1.38 -2.06 9.32
C ALA A 97 -1.64 -1.57 10.75
N ILE A 98 -2.01 -2.50 11.66
CA ILE A 98 -2.21 -2.19 13.08
C ILE A 98 -0.92 -1.66 13.70
N SER A 99 0.21 -2.33 13.48
CA SER A 99 1.50 -1.90 14.02
C SER A 99 1.88 -0.50 13.58
N TRP A 100 1.73 -0.18 12.28
CA TRP A 100 2.07 1.13 11.74
C TRP A 100 1.18 2.24 12.30
N SER A 101 -0.12 1.96 12.43
CA SER A 101 -1.06 2.93 13.01
C SER A 101 -0.78 3.21 14.49
N ALA A 102 -0.35 2.19 15.26
CA ALA A 102 -0.04 2.34 16.68
C ALA A 102 1.23 3.20 16.92
N SER A 103 2.23 3.07 16.06
CA SER A 103 3.47 3.88 16.13
C SER A 103 3.19 5.37 15.96
N LEU A 104 2.32 5.75 15.02
CA LEU A 104 1.94 7.16 14.78
C LEU A 104 1.22 7.78 15.98
N VAL A 105 0.31 7.03 16.60
CA VAL A 105 -0.40 7.51 17.81
C VAL A 105 0.57 7.69 18.98
N SER A 106 1.55 6.80 19.13
CA SER A 106 2.57 6.93 20.18
C SER A 106 3.45 8.17 20.01
N GLU A 107 3.74 8.57 18.77
CA GLU A 107 4.52 9.78 18.47
C GLU A 107 3.73 11.08 18.72
N MET A 108 2.40 11.06 18.56
CA MET A 108 1.55 12.23 18.85
C MET A 108 1.36 12.53 20.35
N VAL A 109 1.67 11.57 21.22
CA VAL A 109 1.49 11.67 22.69
C VAL A 109 2.76 12.15 23.41
N HIS A 110 3.89 12.26 22.69
CA HIS A 110 5.17 12.79 23.18
C HIS A 110 5.45 14.20 22.66
#